data_AF-A0A344LBA9-F1
#
_entry.id   AF-A0A344LBA9-F1
#
_cell.length_a   1.000
_cell.length_b   1.000
_cell.length_c   1.000
_cell.angle_alpha   90.00
_cell.angle_beta   90.00
_cell.angle_gamma   90.00
#
_symmetry.space_group_name_H-M   'P 1'
#
loop_
_entity.id
_entity.type
_entity.pdbx_description
1 polymer ?
#
loop_
_entity_poly.entity_id
_entity_poly.type
_entity_poly.pdbx_seq_one_letter_code
_entity_poly.pdbx_strand_id
1 'polypeptide(L)'
;MRFFLGTHQPSWLARDLGVPLLVSHRRLADRRSLPRASAPWACDSGGFTELSMHGRWRIDERGYVAALRRYATEISNLAWAAPMDHMTEAHVLARTGATVRVHQHRTVANYLRLRDLAPELPIIPVLQGQSIADYNRCADFYERHGVDLAALPLVGVGSVCRRQHTAEVEQIMRSLSARGYRLHAFGAKVLGLGRYADAISSSDSAAWSFRGRYVPGCTPSHRSESNCLRFALAWHTRLLTSLRAEEPGHQSDRGPTSARGKGPRAGGQRTGRTRPGSPRPRQAGGRTAARTQNSRAS
;
A
#
# COMPACT_ATOMS: atom_id res chain seq x y z
N MET A 1 9.97 0.01 -9.51
CA MET A 1 9.58 0.15 -8.09
C MET A 1 10.26 -0.91 -7.21
N ARG A 2 10.67 -0.59 -5.97
CA ARG A 2 11.11 -1.56 -4.95
C ARG A 2 9.92 -2.15 -4.18
N PHE A 3 9.90 -3.45 -3.92
CA PHE A 3 8.83 -4.09 -3.16
C PHE A 3 9.36 -4.73 -1.88
N PHE A 4 8.81 -4.36 -0.72
CA PHE A 4 9.16 -4.93 0.58
C PHE A 4 8.24 -6.10 0.91
N LEU A 5 8.82 -7.27 1.17
CA LEU A 5 8.06 -8.41 1.65
C LEU A 5 7.73 -8.23 3.13
N GLY A 6 6.47 -7.87 3.41
CA GLY A 6 5.98 -7.74 4.79
C GLY A 6 6.00 -9.09 5.49
N THR A 7 6.55 -9.17 6.70
CA THR A 7 6.62 -10.44 7.45
C THR A 7 6.45 -10.26 8.95
N HIS A 8 5.78 -11.22 9.58
CA HIS A 8 5.66 -11.35 11.04
C HIS A 8 6.74 -12.27 11.64
N GLN A 9 7.73 -12.67 10.84
CA GLN A 9 8.86 -13.52 11.21
C GLN A 9 10.18 -12.73 11.27
N PRO A 10 10.52 -12.08 12.41
CA PRO A 10 11.75 -11.29 12.53
C PRO A 10 13.02 -12.06 12.16
N SER A 11 13.11 -13.36 12.48
CA SER A 11 14.30 -14.17 12.21
C SER A 11 14.68 -14.24 10.72
N TRP A 12 13.76 -13.93 9.81
CA TRP A 12 14.03 -13.86 8.38
C TRP A 12 14.98 -12.72 8.01
N LEU A 13 15.11 -11.69 8.84
CA LEU A 13 16.10 -10.62 8.65
C LEU A 13 17.53 -11.16 8.57
N ALA A 14 17.85 -12.21 9.32
CA ALA A 14 19.19 -12.83 9.34
C ALA A 14 19.48 -13.75 8.15
N ARG A 15 18.57 -13.84 7.17
CA ARG A 15 18.70 -14.72 6.01
C ARG A 15 18.91 -13.88 4.77
N ASP A 16 19.89 -14.25 3.95
CA ASP A 16 20.01 -13.69 2.61
C ASP A 16 18.90 -14.23 1.71
N LEU A 17 17.84 -13.42 1.55
CA LEU A 17 16.64 -13.79 0.79
C LEU A 17 16.60 -13.12 -0.60
N GLY A 18 17.55 -12.24 -0.92
CA GLY A 18 17.52 -11.44 -2.15
C GLY A 18 16.34 -10.46 -2.27
N VAL A 19 15.58 -10.23 -1.19
CA VAL A 19 14.41 -9.32 -1.15
C VAL A 19 14.43 -8.47 0.12
N PRO A 20 14.05 -7.19 0.06
CA PRO A 20 13.96 -6.37 1.26
C PRO A 20 12.72 -6.75 2.08
N LEU A 21 12.83 -6.69 3.40
CA LEU A 21 11.74 -7.06 4.31
C LEU A 21 11.12 -5.82 4.96
N LEU A 22 9.82 -5.89 5.27
CA LEU A 22 9.17 -4.94 6.16
C LEU A 22 8.68 -5.67 7.41
N VAL A 23 9.12 -5.20 8.58
CA VAL A 23 8.85 -5.83 9.87
C VAL A 23 8.26 -4.80 10.82
N SER A 24 7.15 -5.14 11.47
CA SER A 24 6.49 -4.26 12.43
C SER A 24 7.25 -4.21 13.75
N HIS A 25 7.37 -3.02 14.35
CA HIS A 25 7.83 -2.77 15.72
C HIS A 25 7.17 -3.71 16.73
N ARG A 26 5.86 -3.98 16.60
CA ARG A 26 5.15 -4.95 17.47
C ARG A 26 5.69 -6.38 17.46
N ARG A 27 6.49 -6.76 16.45
CA ARG A 27 7.14 -8.08 16.38
C ARG A 27 8.56 -8.06 16.95
N LEU A 28 9.12 -6.86 17.15
CA LEU A 28 10.48 -6.61 17.60
C LEU A 28 10.55 -6.14 19.05
N ALA A 29 9.55 -5.37 19.52
CA ALA A 29 9.55 -4.69 20.81
C ALA A 29 9.87 -5.61 21.99
N ASP A 30 9.20 -6.76 22.08
CA ASP A 30 9.32 -7.68 23.21
C ASP A 30 10.48 -8.68 23.07
N ARG A 31 11.30 -8.55 22.02
CA ARG A 31 12.39 -9.51 21.77
C ARG A 31 13.59 -9.18 22.66
N ARG A 32 14.05 -10.20 23.40
CA ARG A 32 15.33 -10.15 24.11
C ARG A 32 16.50 -10.03 23.12
N SER A 33 16.56 -10.89 22.12
CA SER A 33 17.56 -10.85 21.05
C SER A 33 16.94 -10.47 19.69
N LEU A 34 17.67 -9.62 18.98
CA LEU A 34 17.32 -9.16 17.65
C LEU A 34 18.20 -9.86 16.59
N PRO A 35 17.64 -10.26 15.45
CA PRO A 35 18.41 -10.81 14.34
C PRO A 35 19.25 -9.71 13.70
N ARG A 36 20.47 -10.03 13.26
CA ARG A 36 21.28 -9.12 12.44
C ARG A 36 20.84 -9.23 10.99
N ALA A 37 20.44 -8.12 10.37
CA ALA A 37 19.94 -8.12 9.00
C ALA A 37 21.04 -8.36 7.97
N SER A 38 20.79 -9.26 7.02
CA SER A 38 21.67 -9.51 5.87
C SER A 38 21.41 -8.55 4.69
N ALA A 39 20.30 -7.82 4.69
CA ALA A 39 19.89 -6.90 3.63
C ALA A 39 19.08 -5.71 4.17
N PRO A 40 18.90 -4.63 3.39
CA PRO A 40 18.06 -3.50 3.79
C PRO A 40 16.62 -3.91 4.13
N TRP A 41 16.09 -3.37 5.21
CA TRP A 41 14.72 -3.63 5.66
C TRP A 41 14.04 -2.35 6.17
N ALA A 42 12.72 -2.37 6.26
CA ALA A 42 11.92 -1.25 6.73
C ALA A 42 11.15 -1.61 8.01
N CYS A 43 11.00 -0.64 8.90
CA CYS A 43 10.21 -0.79 10.12
C CYS A 43 8.82 -0.19 9.95
N ASP A 44 7.78 -1.00 10.12
CA ASP A 44 6.41 -0.51 10.31
C ASP A 44 6.18 -0.21 11.81
N SER A 45 5.52 0.91 12.13
CA SER A 45 5.30 1.31 13.54
C SER A 45 4.27 0.42 14.25
N GLY A 46 3.48 -0.34 13.50
CA GLY A 46 2.37 -1.14 14.02
C GLY A 46 1.12 -0.30 14.32
N GLY A 47 1.07 0.95 13.85
CA GLY A 47 0.03 1.90 14.20
C GLY A 47 -1.37 1.42 13.86
N PHE A 48 -1.57 0.80 12.69
CA PHE A 48 -2.87 0.25 12.31
C PHE A 48 -3.42 -0.67 13.40
N THR A 49 -2.55 -1.53 13.95
CA THR A 49 -2.94 -2.50 14.96
C THR A 49 -3.10 -1.85 16.34
N GLU A 50 -2.20 -0.95 16.75
CA GLU A 50 -2.31 -0.24 18.03
C GLU A 50 -3.61 0.59 18.11
N LEU A 51 -3.89 1.41 17.09
CA LEU A 51 -5.09 2.24 17.10
C LEU A 51 -6.37 1.41 16.95
N SER A 52 -6.38 0.37 16.10
CA SER A 52 -7.56 -0.51 15.99
C SER A 52 -7.85 -1.26 17.29
N MET A 53 -6.83 -1.68 18.03
CA MET A 53 -7.02 -2.45 19.27
C MET A 53 -7.28 -1.54 20.48
N HIS A 54 -6.62 -0.40 20.58
CA HIS A 54 -6.56 0.38 21.83
C HIS A 54 -7.10 1.81 21.70
N GLY A 55 -7.36 2.28 20.48
CA GLY A 55 -7.81 3.65 20.20
C GLY A 55 -6.76 4.72 20.50
N ARG A 56 -5.53 4.32 20.85
CA ARG A 56 -4.41 5.21 21.20
C ARG A 56 -3.08 4.48 21.06
N TRP A 57 -2.01 5.25 20.93
CA TRP A 57 -0.65 4.77 21.14
C TRP A 57 -0.41 4.49 22.63
N ARG A 58 0.16 3.34 22.95
CA ARG A 58 0.54 2.96 24.32
C ARG A 58 2.01 3.22 24.63
N ILE A 59 2.85 3.21 23.60
CA ILE A 59 4.23 3.68 23.65
C ILE A 59 4.23 5.19 23.35
N ASP A 60 5.14 5.93 23.97
CA ASP A 60 5.39 7.34 23.67
C ASP A 60 6.49 7.50 22.61
N GLU A 61 6.72 8.72 22.14
CA GLU A 61 7.70 9.00 21.10
C GLU A 61 9.13 8.68 21.53
N ARG A 62 9.46 8.89 22.81
CA ARG A 62 10.80 8.58 23.35
C ARG A 62 11.05 7.07 23.37
N GLY A 63 10.07 6.29 23.81
CA GLY A 63 10.12 4.84 23.79
C GLY A 63 10.25 4.29 22.38
N TYR A 64 9.48 4.84 21.43
CA TYR A 64 9.58 4.42 20.03
C TYR A 64 10.94 4.77 19.41
N VAL A 65 11.47 5.97 19.66
CA VAL A 65 12.82 6.37 19.24
C VAL A 65 13.89 5.44 19.83
N ALA A 66 13.80 5.11 21.13
CA ALA A 66 14.73 4.19 21.77
C ALA A 66 14.70 2.81 21.09
N ALA A 67 13.51 2.32 20.75
CA ALA A 67 13.35 1.07 20.00
C ALA A 67 13.98 1.17 18.59
N LEU A 68 13.74 2.26 17.85
CA LEU A 68 14.34 2.43 16.52
C LEU A 68 15.86 2.55 16.55
N ARG A 69 16.44 3.24 17.54
CA ARG A 69 17.90 3.28 17.75
C ARG A 69 18.45 1.88 18.00
N ARG A 70 17.78 1.11 18.87
CA ARG A 70 18.13 -0.29 19.12
C ARG A 70 18.10 -1.11 17.83
N TYR A 71 17.09 -0.93 16.99
CA TYR A 71 16.97 -1.64 15.72
C TYR A 71 18.06 -1.22 14.74
N ALA A 72 18.34 0.08 14.61
CA ALA A 72 19.41 0.60 13.76
C ALA A 72 20.79 0.04 14.16
N THR A 73 21.05 -0.14 15.46
CA THR A 73 22.31 -0.69 15.97
C THR A 73 22.38 -2.22 15.92
N GLU A 74 21.42 -2.93 16.52
CA GLU A 74 21.50 -4.40 16.68
C GLU A 74 21.09 -5.15 15.41
N ILE A 75 20.06 -4.68 14.70
CA ILE A 75 19.61 -5.30 13.45
C ILE A 75 20.47 -4.79 12.29
N SER A 76 20.86 -3.51 12.30
CA SER A 76 21.55 -2.84 11.19
C SER A 76 20.68 -2.76 9.92
N ASN A 77 21.19 -2.11 8.87
CA ASN A 77 20.55 -2.01 7.54
C ASN A 77 19.10 -1.50 7.55
N LEU A 78 18.72 -0.66 8.52
CA LEU A 78 17.41 -0.02 8.55
C LEU A 78 17.32 1.00 7.40
N ALA A 79 16.56 0.68 6.36
CA ALA A 79 16.38 1.52 5.19
C ALA A 79 15.50 2.74 5.50
N TRP A 80 14.43 2.52 6.26
CA TRP A 80 13.55 3.56 6.79
C TRP A 80 12.62 3.00 7.88
N ALA A 81 12.04 3.89 8.69
CA ALA A 81 11.00 3.56 9.64
C ALA A 81 9.76 4.44 9.43
N ALA A 82 8.57 3.84 9.55
CA ALA A 82 7.33 4.59 9.64
C ALA A 82 7.26 5.36 10.97
N PRO A 83 6.64 6.56 10.99
CA PRO A 83 6.37 7.28 12.23
C PRO A 83 5.21 6.63 12.99
N MET A 84 4.84 7.17 14.16
CA MET A 84 3.65 6.76 14.91
C MET A 84 2.41 7.48 14.36
N ASP A 85 2.13 7.28 13.08
CA ASP A 85 1.05 7.92 12.34
C ASP A 85 -0.34 7.43 12.74
N HIS A 86 -1.36 8.16 12.26
CA HIS A 86 -2.76 7.92 12.60
C HIS A 86 -3.59 7.65 11.34
N MET A 87 -3.77 6.37 11.06
CA MET A 87 -4.70 5.74 10.12
C MET A 87 -6.09 6.38 10.10
N THR A 88 -6.65 6.53 8.91
CA THR A 88 -7.92 7.22 8.65
C THR A 88 -9.00 6.28 8.13
N GLU A 89 -8.81 4.96 8.21
CA GLU A 89 -9.87 3.98 7.97
C GLU A 89 -11.05 4.21 8.93
N ALA A 90 -12.28 4.05 8.44
CA ALA A 90 -13.49 4.37 9.19
C ALA A 90 -13.57 3.67 10.56
N HIS A 91 -13.16 2.39 10.64
CA HIS A 91 -13.18 1.67 11.92
C HIS A 91 -12.11 2.17 12.90
N VAL A 92 -10.98 2.71 12.41
CA VAL A 92 -9.96 3.30 13.27
C VAL A 92 -10.44 4.65 13.79
N LEU A 93 -11.01 5.49 12.93
CA LEU A 93 -11.61 6.77 13.34
C LEU A 93 -12.72 6.58 14.38
N ALA A 94 -13.59 5.59 14.18
CA ALA A 94 -14.60 5.21 15.16
C ALA A 94 -13.98 4.75 16.49
N ARG A 95 -12.88 3.98 16.44
CA ARG A 95 -12.19 3.49 17.63
C ARG A 95 -11.47 4.60 18.41
N THR A 96 -10.93 5.61 17.74
CA THR A 96 -10.22 6.73 18.36
C THR A 96 -11.13 7.91 18.71
N GLY A 97 -12.35 7.94 18.17
CA GLY A 97 -13.28 9.08 18.29
C GLY A 97 -12.80 10.33 17.52
N ALA A 98 -11.87 10.19 16.58
CA ALA A 98 -11.25 11.31 15.88
C ALA A 98 -11.79 11.47 14.45
N THR A 99 -11.62 12.68 13.91
CA THR A 99 -11.86 12.95 12.48
C THR A 99 -10.59 12.71 11.66
N VAL A 100 -10.73 12.62 10.33
CA VAL A 100 -9.59 12.59 9.40
C VAL A 100 -8.62 13.74 9.68
N ARG A 101 -9.15 14.95 9.93
CA ARG A 101 -8.32 16.14 10.17
C ARG A 101 -7.51 16.04 11.47
N VAL A 102 -8.11 15.52 12.54
CA VAL A 102 -7.41 15.29 13.81
C VAL A 102 -6.29 14.27 13.63
N HIS A 103 -6.53 13.20 12.87
CA HIS A 103 -5.52 12.19 12.56
C HIS A 103 -4.39 12.72 11.67
N GLN A 104 -4.69 13.55 10.68
CA GLN A 104 -3.66 14.28 9.92
C GLN A 104 -2.80 15.14 10.84
N HIS A 105 -3.43 15.91 11.75
CA HIS A 105 -2.68 16.75 12.68
C HIS A 105 -1.75 15.93 13.58
N ARG A 106 -2.27 14.86 14.18
CA ARG A 106 -1.48 13.96 15.03
C ARG A 106 -0.33 13.30 14.27
N THR A 107 -0.55 12.91 13.01
CA THR A 107 0.48 12.31 12.15
C THR A 107 1.61 13.29 11.85
N VAL A 108 1.28 14.52 11.44
CA VAL A 108 2.29 15.56 11.14
C VAL A 108 3.05 15.96 12.41
N ALA A 109 2.34 16.23 13.50
CA ALA A 109 2.96 16.58 14.77
C ALA A 109 3.89 15.47 15.29
N ASN A 110 3.47 14.20 15.17
CA ASN A 110 4.30 13.08 15.56
C ASN A 110 5.58 12.97 14.71
N TYR A 111 5.48 13.09 13.38
CA TYR A 111 6.66 13.07 12.52
C TYR A 111 7.66 14.19 12.89
N LEU A 112 7.17 15.43 13.07
CA LEU A 112 8.02 16.55 13.46
C LEU A 112 8.71 16.27 14.81
N ARG A 113 7.97 15.76 15.79
CA ARG A 113 8.52 15.39 17.10
C ARG A 113 9.58 14.29 17.00
N LEU A 114 9.34 13.26 16.20
CA LEU A 114 10.31 12.17 16.01
C LEU A 114 11.57 12.65 15.31
N ARG A 115 11.44 13.52 14.30
CA ARG A 115 12.57 14.16 13.61
C ARG A 115 13.41 15.01 14.56
N ASP A 116 12.78 15.74 15.46
CA ASP A 116 13.48 16.55 16.47
C ASP A 116 14.19 15.67 17.52
N LEU A 117 13.57 14.56 17.93
CA LEU A 117 14.13 13.64 18.93
C LEU A 117 15.27 12.76 18.41
N ALA A 118 15.25 12.45 17.11
CA ALA A 118 16.18 11.53 16.48
C ALA A 118 16.42 11.87 15.00
N PRO A 119 17.07 13.01 14.69
CA PRO A 119 17.35 13.43 13.31
C PRO A 119 18.27 12.46 12.56
N GLU A 120 19.01 11.61 13.28
CA GLU A 120 19.89 10.59 12.70
C GLU A 120 19.14 9.36 12.16
N LEU A 121 17.88 9.15 12.56
CA LEU A 121 17.10 7.98 12.16
C LEU A 121 16.37 8.23 10.84
N PRO A 122 16.27 7.22 9.95
CA PRO A 122 15.61 7.35 8.65
C PRO A 122 14.08 7.25 8.78
N ILE A 123 13.46 8.14 9.55
CA ILE A 123 12.00 8.19 9.74
C ILE A 123 11.40 8.98 8.57
N ILE A 124 10.45 8.37 7.85
CA ILE A 124 9.78 9.02 6.71
C ILE A 124 8.48 9.69 7.15
N PRO A 125 8.05 10.81 6.54
CA PRO A 125 6.71 11.34 6.76
C PRO A 125 5.66 10.44 6.12
N VAL A 126 4.43 10.48 6.63
CA VAL A 126 3.32 9.70 6.07
C VAL A 126 2.11 10.60 5.83
N LEU A 127 1.61 10.59 4.60
CA LEU A 127 0.39 11.27 4.22
C LEU A 127 -0.82 10.39 4.58
N GLN A 128 -1.81 11.01 5.21
CA GLN A 128 -3.06 10.37 5.66
C GLN A 128 -4.28 11.11 5.07
N GLY A 129 -5.34 10.39 4.72
CA GLY A 129 -6.54 10.98 4.14
C GLY A 129 -7.54 9.93 3.66
N GLN A 130 -8.75 10.38 3.29
CA GLN A 130 -9.81 9.54 2.71
C GLN A 130 -10.10 9.88 1.24
N SER A 131 -9.67 11.04 0.75
CA SER A 131 -9.85 11.50 -0.64
C SER A 131 -8.55 12.12 -1.19
N ILE A 132 -8.49 12.34 -2.51
CA ILE A 132 -7.38 13.09 -3.14
C ILE A 132 -7.16 14.43 -2.44
N ALA A 133 -8.24 15.15 -2.13
CA ALA A 133 -8.19 16.44 -1.44
C ALA A 133 -7.62 16.30 -0.02
N ASP A 134 -7.94 15.24 0.71
CA ASP A 134 -7.40 15.02 2.04
C ASP A 134 -5.88 14.78 2.00
N TYR A 135 -5.40 13.93 1.09
CA TYR A 135 -3.97 13.67 0.98
C TYR A 135 -3.18 14.92 0.63
N ASN A 136 -3.67 15.72 -0.33
CA ASN A 136 -3.05 16.99 -0.68
C ASN A 136 -3.08 17.97 0.50
N ARG A 137 -4.19 18.05 1.24
CA ARG A 137 -4.27 18.88 2.46
C ARG A 137 -3.32 18.43 3.56
N CYS A 138 -3.04 17.13 3.66
CA CYS A 138 -2.04 16.59 4.58
C CYS A 138 -0.62 17.00 4.16
N ALA A 139 -0.32 16.92 2.86
CA ALA A 139 0.95 17.34 2.30
C ALA A 139 1.18 18.85 2.50
N ASP A 140 0.18 19.68 2.22
CA ASP A 140 0.25 21.13 2.48
C ASP A 140 0.45 21.42 3.98
N PHE A 141 -0.03 20.54 4.86
CA PHE A 141 0.17 20.71 6.30
C PHE A 141 1.60 20.42 6.74
N TYR A 142 2.27 19.43 6.13
CA TYR A 142 3.72 19.22 6.28
C TYR A 142 4.51 20.42 5.75
N GLU A 143 4.19 20.89 4.54
CA GLU A 143 4.90 22.00 3.89
C GLU A 143 4.80 23.31 4.68
N ARG A 144 3.62 23.61 5.26
CA ARG A 144 3.45 24.74 6.18
C ARG A 144 4.32 24.67 7.45
N HIS A 145 4.80 23.47 7.81
CA HIS A 145 5.74 23.27 8.90
C HIS A 145 7.20 23.17 8.42
N GLY A 146 7.49 23.65 7.21
CA GLY A 146 8.83 23.69 6.64
C GLY A 146 9.37 22.33 6.22
N VAL A 147 8.50 21.34 6.00
CA VAL A 147 8.90 20.03 5.47
C VAL A 147 8.75 20.05 3.95
N ASP A 148 9.87 20.15 3.23
CA ASP A 148 9.89 19.95 1.78
C ASP A 148 9.78 18.46 1.46
N LEU A 149 8.54 18.02 1.21
CA LEU A 149 8.24 16.62 0.91
C LEU A 149 8.86 16.12 -0.41
N ALA A 150 9.10 17.01 -1.38
CA ALA A 150 9.69 16.63 -2.67
C ALA A 150 11.20 16.39 -2.55
N ALA A 151 11.89 17.12 -1.67
CA ALA A 151 13.30 16.91 -1.37
C ALA A 151 13.56 15.61 -0.58
N LEU A 152 12.58 15.10 0.17
CA LEU A 152 12.75 13.93 1.02
C LEU A 152 12.92 12.61 0.25
N PRO A 153 13.74 11.67 0.77
CA PRO A 153 14.08 10.41 0.09
C PRO A 153 12.86 9.56 -0.26
N LEU A 154 11.84 9.62 0.58
CA LEU A 154 10.64 8.81 0.51
C LEU A 154 9.54 9.43 1.38
N VAL A 155 8.29 9.36 0.92
CA VAL A 155 7.08 9.81 1.61
C VAL A 155 6.09 8.65 1.61
N GLY A 156 5.65 8.23 2.79
CA GLY A 156 4.65 7.17 2.93
C GLY A 156 3.24 7.65 2.60
N VAL A 157 2.41 6.75 2.09
CA VAL A 157 0.98 6.98 1.84
C VAL A 157 0.19 5.94 2.62
N GLY A 158 -0.41 6.35 3.75
CA GLY A 158 -1.19 5.50 4.62
C GLY A 158 -2.67 5.41 4.21
N SER A 159 -3.45 4.55 4.87
CA SER A 159 -4.91 4.41 4.69
C SER A 159 -5.41 4.06 3.28
N VAL A 160 -4.55 3.46 2.44
CA VAL A 160 -4.91 3.00 1.09
C VAL A 160 -5.23 1.49 1.02
N CYS A 161 -4.71 0.70 1.96
CA CYS A 161 -4.77 -0.78 1.95
C CYS A 161 -6.20 -1.36 1.87
N ARG A 162 -7.15 -0.79 2.62
CA ARG A 162 -8.53 -1.32 2.70
C ARG A 162 -9.49 -0.75 1.67
N ARG A 163 -9.03 0.14 0.78
CA ARG A 163 -9.89 0.71 -0.26
C ARG A 163 -10.23 -0.33 -1.31
N GLN A 164 -11.50 -0.40 -1.68
CA GLN A 164 -11.98 -1.36 -2.68
C GLN A 164 -11.79 -0.84 -4.12
N HIS A 165 -11.70 0.48 -4.30
CA HIS A 165 -11.63 1.11 -5.62
C HIS A 165 -10.17 1.38 -6.05
N THR A 166 -9.64 0.51 -6.89
CA THR A 166 -8.26 0.62 -7.40
C THR A 166 -8.03 1.88 -8.23
N ALA A 167 -9.05 2.39 -8.94
CA ALA A 167 -8.97 3.64 -9.70
C ALA A 167 -8.84 4.88 -8.80
N GLU A 168 -9.48 4.90 -7.65
CA GLU A 168 -9.37 6.01 -6.70
C GLU A 168 -7.97 6.07 -6.09
N VAL A 169 -7.42 4.90 -5.70
CA VAL A 169 -6.05 4.79 -5.19
C VAL A 169 -5.04 5.23 -6.25
N GLU A 170 -5.24 4.83 -7.51
CA GLU A 170 -4.43 5.29 -8.63
C GLU A 170 -4.43 6.83 -8.73
N GLN A 171 -5.61 7.46 -8.73
CA GLN A 171 -5.72 8.92 -8.81
C GLN A 171 -5.03 9.62 -7.63
N ILE A 172 -5.13 9.08 -6.41
CA ILE A 172 -4.41 9.58 -5.24
C ILE A 172 -2.90 9.51 -5.47
N MET A 173 -2.37 8.34 -5.83
CA MET A 173 -0.93 8.15 -6.04
C MET A 173 -0.40 9.07 -7.15
N ARG A 174 -1.12 9.16 -8.27
CA ARG A 174 -0.74 10.03 -9.39
C ARG A 174 -0.79 11.52 -9.00
N SER A 175 -1.80 11.94 -8.22
CA SER A 175 -1.87 13.33 -7.74
C SER A 175 -0.68 13.72 -6.84
N LEU A 176 -0.22 12.79 -6.01
CA LEU A 176 0.93 12.98 -5.12
C LEU A 176 2.25 12.89 -5.88
N SER A 177 2.35 11.97 -6.83
CA SER A 177 3.52 11.84 -7.71
C SER A 177 3.71 13.10 -8.58
N ALA A 178 2.62 13.72 -9.05
CA ALA A 178 2.65 14.99 -9.79
C ALA A 178 3.21 16.17 -8.96
N ARG A 179 3.24 16.06 -7.62
CA ARG A 179 3.91 17.02 -6.72
C ARG A 179 5.41 16.74 -6.56
N GLY A 180 5.97 15.77 -7.29
CA GLY A 180 7.38 15.38 -7.23
C GLY A 180 7.72 14.42 -6.09
N TYR A 181 6.72 13.83 -5.43
CA TYR A 181 6.97 12.98 -4.26
C TYR A 181 7.43 11.57 -4.64
N ARG A 182 8.43 11.07 -3.90
CA ARG A 182 8.87 9.69 -3.97
C ARG A 182 8.06 8.83 -3.02
N LEU A 183 7.09 8.08 -3.54
CA LEU A 183 6.05 7.48 -2.71
C LEU A 183 6.37 6.06 -2.25
N HIS A 184 6.04 5.76 -0.99
CA HIS A 184 5.85 4.41 -0.47
C HIS A 184 4.36 4.12 -0.24
N ALA A 185 3.79 3.18 -0.99
CA ALA A 185 2.40 2.77 -0.82
C ALA A 185 2.28 1.64 0.22
N PHE A 186 1.77 1.97 1.43
CA PHE A 186 1.62 0.99 2.51
C PHE A 186 0.53 -0.04 2.22
N GLY A 187 0.88 -1.33 2.29
CA GLY A 187 -0.07 -2.43 2.19
C GLY A 187 -0.89 -2.44 0.90
N ALA A 188 -0.31 -2.01 -0.22
CA ALA A 188 -1.02 -1.91 -1.48
C ALA A 188 -1.55 -3.28 -1.96
N LYS A 189 -2.75 -3.28 -2.53
CA LYS A 189 -3.30 -4.49 -3.18
C LYS A 189 -2.55 -4.74 -4.48
N VAL A 190 -2.20 -6.01 -4.73
CA VAL A 190 -1.54 -6.48 -5.95
C VAL A 190 -2.23 -5.96 -7.22
N LEU A 191 -3.55 -6.09 -7.30
CA LEU A 191 -4.34 -5.62 -8.45
C LEU A 191 -4.31 -4.10 -8.63
N GLY A 192 -4.14 -3.34 -7.54
CA GLY A 192 -4.00 -1.89 -7.62
C GLY A 192 -2.63 -1.50 -8.17
N LEU A 193 -1.57 -2.19 -7.73
CA LEU A 193 -0.19 -1.87 -8.10
C LEU A 193 0.04 -1.87 -9.62
N GLY A 194 -0.57 -2.78 -10.38
CA GLY A 194 -0.46 -2.78 -11.84
C GLY A 194 -0.86 -1.46 -12.52
N ARG A 195 -1.70 -0.65 -11.86
CA ARG A 195 -2.21 0.62 -12.40
C ARG A 195 -1.36 1.83 -12.07
N TYR A 196 -0.50 1.77 -11.05
CA TYR A 196 0.25 2.93 -10.55
C TYR A 196 1.66 2.62 -10.04
N ALA A 197 2.20 1.43 -10.33
CA ALA A 197 3.55 1.05 -9.95
C ALA A 197 4.62 2.00 -10.55
N ASP A 198 4.32 2.61 -11.69
CA ASP A 198 5.12 3.66 -12.34
C ASP A 198 5.15 4.97 -11.56
N ALA A 199 4.10 5.25 -10.77
CA ALA A 199 3.95 6.50 -10.02
C ALA A 199 4.52 6.44 -8.60
N ILE A 200 5.06 5.29 -8.15
CA ILE A 200 5.55 5.09 -6.79
C ILE A 200 6.97 4.51 -6.76
N SER A 201 7.75 4.87 -5.73
CA SER A 201 9.11 4.40 -5.57
C SER A 201 9.16 3.03 -4.91
N SER A 202 8.26 2.77 -3.95
CA SER A 202 8.16 1.47 -3.30
C SER A 202 6.76 1.13 -2.77
N SER A 203 6.56 -0.12 -2.40
CA SER A 203 5.36 -0.61 -1.71
C SER A 203 5.70 -1.84 -0.87
N ASP A 204 4.80 -2.25 0.01
CA ASP A 204 4.91 -3.47 0.79
C ASP A 204 3.60 -4.27 0.79
N SER A 205 3.71 -5.55 1.15
CA SER A 205 2.54 -6.33 1.56
C SER A 205 2.91 -7.58 2.34
N ALA A 206 2.07 -7.95 3.30
CA ALA A 206 2.05 -9.26 3.95
C ALA A 206 0.90 -10.17 3.45
N ALA A 207 0.27 -9.85 2.32
CA ALA A 207 -0.89 -10.58 1.79
C ALA A 207 -0.62 -12.07 1.51
N TRP A 208 0.64 -12.45 1.27
CA TRP A 208 1.05 -13.85 1.17
C TRP A 208 0.66 -14.66 2.42
N SER A 209 0.80 -14.09 3.62
CA SER A 209 0.52 -14.80 4.87
C SER A 209 -0.99 -15.04 5.03
N PHE A 210 -1.81 -14.04 4.70
CA PHE A 210 -3.27 -14.19 4.69
C PHE A 210 -3.71 -15.25 3.67
N ARG A 211 -3.20 -15.21 2.44
CA ARG A 211 -3.46 -16.24 1.43
C ARG A 211 -3.01 -17.62 1.91
N GLY A 212 -1.84 -17.71 2.54
CA GLY A 212 -1.25 -18.95 3.03
C GLY A 212 -2.09 -19.65 4.09
N ARG A 213 -3.01 -18.94 4.78
CA ARG A 213 -3.96 -19.58 5.73
C ARG A 213 -4.88 -20.59 5.05
N TYR A 214 -5.12 -20.43 3.76
CA TYR A 214 -6.01 -21.26 2.95
C TYR A 214 -5.24 -22.19 2.01
N VAL A 215 -3.92 -22.28 2.15
CA VAL A 215 -3.07 -23.17 1.35
C VAL A 215 -2.51 -24.25 2.28
N PRO A 216 -2.71 -25.55 1.97
CA PRO A 216 -2.10 -26.65 2.73
C PRO A 216 -0.59 -26.46 2.81
N GLY A 217 0.00 -26.67 3.99
CA GLY A 217 1.43 -26.44 4.13
C GLY A 217 2.28 -27.48 3.41
N CYS A 218 3.51 -27.07 3.12
CA CYS A 218 4.42 -27.84 2.27
C CYS A 218 4.90 -29.19 2.83
N THR A 219 4.61 -29.52 4.08
CA THR A 219 5.00 -30.78 4.74
C THR A 219 3.87 -31.25 5.67
N PRO A 220 3.83 -32.53 6.06
CA PRO A 220 2.80 -33.05 6.96
C PRO A 220 2.70 -32.32 8.31
N SER A 221 3.83 -31.80 8.83
CA SER A 221 3.89 -31.03 10.08
C SER A 221 3.56 -29.54 9.91
N HIS A 222 3.44 -29.06 8.67
CA HIS A 222 3.16 -27.67 8.34
C HIS A 222 1.68 -27.54 7.94
N ARG A 223 0.84 -27.08 8.87
CA ARG A 223 -0.61 -27.05 8.65
C ARG A 223 -1.05 -26.14 7.50
N SER A 224 -0.43 -24.98 7.36
CA SER A 224 -0.79 -23.99 6.33
C SER A 224 0.41 -23.14 5.95
N GLU A 225 0.44 -22.60 4.75
CA GLU A 225 1.54 -21.77 4.26
C GLU A 225 1.58 -20.34 4.85
N SER A 226 0.73 -20.01 5.82
CA SER A 226 0.64 -18.67 6.43
C SER A 226 1.92 -18.18 7.12
N ASN A 227 2.85 -19.08 7.41
CA ASN A 227 4.14 -18.82 8.05
C ASN A 227 5.34 -19.29 7.20
N CYS A 228 5.10 -19.65 5.94
CA CYS A 228 6.07 -20.33 5.10
C CYS A 228 6.98 -19.37 4.34
N LEU A 229 8.30 -19.47 4.55
CA LEU A 229 9.25 -18.68 3.77
C LEU A 229 9.19 -19.01 2.28
N ARG A 230 9.17 -20.31 1.92
CA ARG A 230 9.17 -20.73 0.51
C ARG A 230 7.94 -20.20 -0.23
N PHE A 231 6.78 -20.26 0.41
CA PHE A 231 5.55 -19.72 -0.15
C PHE A 231 5.60 -18.19 -0.28
N ALA A 232 6.12 -17.50 0.74
CA ALA A 232 6.27 -16.03 0.74
C ALA A 232 7.16 -15.56 -0.42
N LEU A 233 8.32 -16.20 -0.63
CA LEU A 233 9.23 -15.87 -1.73
C LEU A 233 8.61 -16.20 -3.09
N ALA A 234 7.97 -17.37 -3.24
CA ALA A 234 7.28 -17.72 -4.48
C ALA A 234 6.10 -16.78 -4.80
N TRP A 235 5.40 -16.28 -3.78
CA TRP A 235 4.38 -15.26 -3.94
C TRP A 235 4.99 -13.92 -4.38
N HIS A 236 6.09 -13.50 -3.75
CA HIS A 236 6.80 -12.28 -4.09
C HIS A 236 7.32 -12.27 -5.54
N THR A 237 7.96 -13.36 -5.98
CA THR A 237 8.46 -13.49 -7.36
C THR A 237 7.33 -13.40 -8.38
N ARG A 238 6.20 -14.08 -8.14
CA ARG A 238 5.02 -14.01 -9.02
C ARG A 238 4.44 -12.60 -9.12
N LEU A 239 4.36 -11.90 -7.98
CA LEU A 239 3.90 -10.51 -7.94
C LEU A 239 4.77 -9.60 -8.81
N LEU A 240 6.10 -9.64 -8.63
CA LEU A 240 6.99 -8.80 -9.42
C LEU A 240 6.98 -9.16 -10.91
N THR A 241 6.80 -10.44 -11.23
CA THR A 241 6.68 -10.90 -12.62
C THR A 241 5.41 -10.36 -13.27
N SER A 242 4.26 -10.40 -12.57
CA SER A 242 3.01 -9.87 -13.12
C SER A 242 3.07 -8.35 -13.34
N LEU A 243 3.67 -7.61 -12.42
CA LEU A 243 3.82 -6.16 -12.55
C LEU A 243 4.70 -5.76 -13.76
N ARG A 244 5.72 -6.56 -14.08
CA ARG A 244 6.56 -6.33 -15.27
C ARG A 244 5.85 -6.67 -16.58
N ALA A 245 4.99 -7.69 -16.57
CA ALA A 245 4.23 -8.11 -17.75
C ALA A 245 3.13 -7.09 -18.14
N GLU A 246 2.68 -6.27 -17.19
CA GLU A 246 1.66 -5.23 -17.40
C GLU A 246 2.24 -3.89 -17.86
N GLU A 247 3.58 -3.72 -17.90
CA GLU A 247 4.18 -2.51 -18.49
C GLU A 247 3.90 -2.47 -20.00
N PRO A 248 3.25 -1.42 -20.54
CA PRO A 248 2.98 -1.31 -21.96
C PRO A 248 4.30 -1.04 -22.71
N GLY A 249 4.97 -2.11 -23.16
CA GLY A 249 6.31 -1.96 -23.75
C GLY A 249 7.02 -3.23 -24.19
N HIS A 250 6.32 -4.33 -24.48
CA HIS A 250 6.92 -5.43 -25.24
C HIS A 250 5.93 -5.97 -26.26
N GLN A 251 5.54 -5.12 -27.21
CA GLN A 251 5.23 -5.65 -28.54
C GLN A 251 6.57 -6.12 -29.11
N SER A 252 6.81 -7.42 -29.06
CA SER A 252 7.86 -8.03 -29.86
C SER A 252 7.55 -7.67 -31.31
N ASP A 253 8.33 -6.76 -31.87
CA ASP A 253 8.26 -6.36 -33.26
C ASP A 253 8.67 -7.58 -34.12
N ARG A 254 7.71 -8.47 -34.38
CA ARG A 254 7.81 -9.42 -35.47
C ARG A 254 7.40 -8.67 -36.72
N GLY A 255 8.35 -7.92 -37.27
CA GLY A 255 8.23 -7.37 -38.60
C GLY A 255 7.88 -8.48 -39.60
N PRO A 256 6.96 -8.25 -40.54
CA PRO A 256 6.57 -9.26 -41.52
C PRO A 256 7.76 -9.51 -42.45
N THR A 257 8.24 -10.75 -42.47
CA THR A 257 9.22 -11.23 -43.44
C THR A 257 8.64 -11.07 -44.85
N SER A 258 9.30 -10.25 -45.66
CA SER A 258 9.04 -10.14 -47.08
C SER A 258 9.43 -11.43 -47.79
N ALA A 259 8.46 -12.15 -48.34
CA ALA A 259 8.69 -13.14 -49.38
C ALA A 259 7.72 -12.91 -50.54
N ARG A 260 8.30 -12.61 -51.71
CA ARG A 260 7.62 -12.45 -53.00
C ARG A 260 6.98 -13.78 -53.45
N GLY A 261 5.80 -13.71 -54.06
CA GLY A 261 5.18 -14.85 -54.74
C GLY A 261 3.89 -14.50 -55.49
N LYS A 262 4.04 -14.25 -56.80
CA LYS A 262 3.07 -13.99 -57.90
C LYS A 262 1.66 -14.63 -57.82
N GLY A 263 0.67 -13.90 -58.36
CA GLY A 263 -0.47 -14.48 -59.09
C GLY A 263 -1.81 -13.71 -58.95
N PRO A 264 -2.41 -13.18 -60.03
CA PRO A 264 -3.59 -12.30 -59.94
C PRO A 264 -4.91 -13.09 -60.06
N ARG A 265 -5.98 -12.62 -59.44
CA ARG A 265 -7.34 -12.83 -59.96
C ARG A 265 -8.34 -11.79 -59.47
N ALA A 266 -9.07 -11.29 -60.46
CA ALA A 266 -10.10 -10.27 -60.45
C ALA A 266 -11.34 -10.61 -59.59
N GLY A 267 -12.07 -9.56 -59.24
CA GLY A 267 -13.53 -9.55 -59.40
C GLY A 267 -14.33 -9.30 -58.12
N GLY A 268 -15.13 -8.24 -58.14
CA GLY A 268 -16.39 -8.22 -57.37
C GLY A 268 -16.57 -7.02 -56.44
N GLN A 269 -16.98 -5.88 -57.00
CA GLN A 269 -17.83 -4.93 -56.30
C GLN A 269 -19.14 -5.62 -55.88
N ARG A 270 -19.70 -5.27 -54.72
CA ARG A 270 -20.99 -4.55 -54.60
C ARG A 270 -21.63 -4.69 -53.20
N THR A 271 -22.09 -3.53 -52.72
CA THR A 271 -23.37 -3.24 -52.02
C THR A 271 -23.71 -4.09 -50.79
N GLY A 272 -23.84 -3.52 -49.60
CA GLY A 272 -24.78 -2.45 -49.30
C GLY A 272 -26.15 -3.06 -48.94
N ARG A 273 -26.49 -3.09 -47.65
CA ARG A 273 -27.89 -3.03 -47.22
C ARG A 273 -28.02 -2.63 -45.75
N THR A 274 -28.83 -1.60 -45.57
CA THR A 274 -29.26 -0.89 -44.38
C THR A 274 -30.44 -1.58 -43.67
N ARG A 275 -30.40 -1.51 -42.32
CA ARG A 275 -31.51 -1.25 -41.34
C ARG A 275 -32.70 -2.24 -41.27
N PRO A 276 -33.63 -2.12 -40.27
CA PRO A 276 -33.58 -1.60 -38.89
C PRO A 276 -34.33 -2.52 -37.88
N GLY A 277 -34.43 -2.12 -36.60
CA GLY A 277 -35.65 -2.37 -35.81
C GLY A 277 -35.49 -2.96 -34.40
N SER A 278 -35.45 -2.08 -33.40
CA SER A 278 -35.81 -2.37 -31.99
C SER A 278 -37.30 -2.75 -31.87
N PRO A 279 -37.77 -3.34 -30.74
CA PRO A 279 -38.15 -2.50 -29.60
C PRO A 279 -37.92 -3.11 -28.19
N ARG A 280 -37.54 -2.25 -27.24
CA ARG A 280 -37.90 -2.38 -25.81
C ARG A 280 -39.39 -2.04 -25.66
N PRO A 281 -40.09 -2.60 -24.67
CA PRO A 281 -40.45 -1.81 -23.46
C PRO A 281 -40.52 -2.73 -22.19
N ARG A 282 -40.74 -2.36 -20.93
CA ARG A 282 -41.45 -1.26 -20.24
C ARG A 282 -40.86 -1.06 -18.82
N GLN A 283 -41.01 0.16 -18.32
CA GLN A 283 -40.96 0.53 -16.90
C GLN A 283 -42.32 0.25 -16.21
N ALA A 284 -42.29 -0.03 -14.90
CA ALA A 284 -43.33 0.23 -13.91
C ALA A 284 -42.59 0.72 -12.66
N GLY A 285 -42.80 1.94 -12.14
CA GLY A 285 -43.97 2.33 -11.31
C GLY A 285 -43.94 1.51 -10.01
N GLY A 286 -43.46 1.99 -8.86
CA GLY A 286 -43.74 3.24 -8.17
C GLY A 286 -44.46 2.90 -6.85
N ARG A 287 -43.89 3.22 -5.68
CA ARG A 287 -44.64 3.48 -4.44
C ARG A 287 -43.75 4.05 -3.34
N THR A 288 -44.08 5.30 -3.01
CA THR A 288 -43.76 6.06 -1.81
C THR A 288 -44.50 5.50 -0.59
N ALA A 289 -43.85 5.51 0.57
CA ALA A 289 -44.52 5.63 1.87
C ALA A 289 -43.56 6.26 2.89
N ALA A 290 -43.89 7.48 3.30
CA ALA A 290 -43.34 8.14 4.47
C ALA A 290 -44.17 7.74 5.69
N ARG A 291 -43.54 7.56 6.87
CA ARG A 291 -44.17 7.93 8.16
C ARG A 291 -43.20 8.01 9.33
N THR A 292 -43.23 9.20 9.94
CA THR A 292 -43.21 9.53 11.38
C THR A 292 -41.96 9.30 12.25
N GLN A 293 -41.41 10.46 12.62
CA GLN A 293 -40.78 10.78 13.91
C GLN A 293 -41.61 10.30 15.11
N ASN A 294 -40.92 9.91 16.19
CA ASN A 294 -41.42 10.16 17.53
C ASN A 294 -40.27 10.41 18.51
N SER A 295 -40.44 11.48 19.28
CA SER A 295 -39.59 11.99 20.35
C SER A 295 -39.90 11.36 21.72
N ARG A 296 -38.90 11.36 22.62
CA ARG A 296 -38.91 11.49 24.11
C ARG A 296 -37.85 10.54 24.69
N ALA A 297 -36.76 11.02 25.32
CA ALA A 297 -36.67 11.72 26.60
C ALA A 297 -37.08 10.84 27.80
N SER A 298 -36.09 10.20 28.42
CA SER A 298 -35.87 10.02 29.86
C SER A 298 -34.44 9.50 30.05
#